data_AF-A0A3E1BXE2-F1
#
_entry.id   AF-A0A3E1BXE2-F1
#
_cell.length_a   1.000
_cell.length_b   1.000
_cell.length_c   1.000
_cell.angle_alpha   90.00
_cell.angle_beta   90.00
_cell.angle_gamma   90.00
#
_symmetry.space_group_name_H-M   'P 1'
#
loop_
_entity.id
_entity.type
_entity.pdbx_description
1 polymer ?
#
loop_
_entity_poly.entity_id
_entity_poly.type
_entity_poly.pdbx_seq_one_letter_code
_entity_poly.pdbx_strand_id
1 'polypeptide(L)'
;MLVALLLVQNVGQSAEAHAKDGGRAKAIKIVTVTEEGRSITAKIRIKSYPDPENDAYVLRSGEGFTVISVDKCDDLVSISAISETIGIIRKTGDSVPDWLPCTEPELTFNDFVIVPLTLSISNPEFKQTEFWSKTLGKAAVEMSPELPRDIADAFAQREYGKISIIATELEKSIREAGKVDEANFLYSIALDAGARGVLMSAGQNVDPTMADVLEYSTDSHRFELKADVREAVQDYQIKNLGLAKESKALGKFTWETMKSLPGGGNVYAPQYQLPPRSAEDFNGEILQGLEQPQY
;
A
#
# COMPACT_ATOMS: atom_id res chain seq x y z
N MET A 1 -4.41 91.70 7.19
CA MET A 1 -5.16 91.74 8.47
C MET A 1 -5.39 90.32 8.94
N LEU A 2 -5.14 90.10 10.24
CA LEU A 2 -5.45 88.97 11.14
C LEU A 2 -6.23 87.76 10.57
N VAL A 3 -5.79 86.50 10.69
CA VAL A 3 -5.71 85.63 11.91
C VAL A 3 -7.12 85.40 12.49
N ALA A 4 -7.70 84.18 12.52
CA ALA A 4 -7.43 83.09 13.47
C ALA A 4 -8.24 81.82 13.08
N LEU A 5 -7.63 80.62 13.01
CA LEU A 5 -7.60 79.51 14.01
C LEU A 5 -8.75 78.49 13.88
N LEU A 6 -8.46 77.26 13.41
CA LEU A 6 -8.26 75.98 14.16
C LEU A 6 -9.58 75.16 14.24
N LEU A 7 -9.67 73.81 14.21
CA LEU A 7 -8.75 72.73 14.60
C LEU A 7 -9.36 71.36 14.18
N VAL A 8 -8.53 70.29 14.20
CA VAL A 8 -8.83 68.84 14.43
C VAL A 8 -9.36 68.02 13.22
N GLN A 9 -8.86 66.86 12.77
CA GLN A 9 -7.74 65.95 13.08
C GLN A 9 -7.60 64.89 11.94
N ASN A 10 -6.34 64.58 11.59
CA ASN A 10 -5.76 63.23 11.59
C ASN A 10 -6.36 62.13 10.69
N VAL A 11 -5.73 61.89 9.53
CA VAL A 11 -5.31 60.52 9.11
C VAL A 11 -3.93 60.66 8.46
N GLY A 12 -2.89 60.60 9.30
CA GLY A 12 -1.53 60.37 8.86
C GLY A 12 -1.31 58.89 8.55
N GLN A 13 -0.50 58.65 7.52
CA GLN A 13 0.46 57.56 7.39
C GLN A 13 0.09 56.22 8.05
N SER A 14 -0.28 55.25 7.21
CA SER A 14 0.18 53.86 7.33
C SER A 14 0.08 53.22 5.95
N ALA A 15 0.91 53.70 5.02
CA ALA A 15 1.42 52.81 3.98
C ALA A 15 2.44 51.92 4.69
N GLU A 16 1.95 50.94 5.45
CA GLU A 16 2.76 49.80 5.84
C GLU A 16 3.04 49.07 4.53
N ALA A 17 4.19 49.42 3.95
CA ALA A 17 4.91 48.51 3.11
C ALA A 17 5.05 47.21 3.91
N HIS A 18 4.19 46.23 3.61
CA HIS A 18 4.53 44.84 3.81
C HIS A 18 5.77 44.62 2.96
N ALA A 19 6.94 44.86 3.55
CA ALA A 19 8.15 44.20 3.14
C ALA A 19 7.78 42.73 3.07
N LYS A 20 7.65 42.21 1.84
CA LYS A 20 7.78 40.78 1.59
C LYS A 20 9.17 40.45 2.10
N ASP A 21 9.23 40.05 3.36
CA ASP A 21 10.34 39.34 3.91
C ASP A 21 10.37 38.04 3.10
N GLY A 22 11.12 38.09 1.99
CA GLY A 22 11.41 36.95 1.15
C GLY A 22 12.32 36.03 1.95
N GLY A 23 11.73 35.37 2.95
CA GLY A 23 12.38 34.27 3.65
C GLY A 23 12.88 33.32 2.58
N ARG A 24 14.18 33.00 2.62
CA ARG A 24 14.74 31.97 1.75
C ARG A 24 13.91 30.71 1.97
N ALA A 25 13.42 30.13 0.87
CA ALA A 25 12.70 28.88 0.91
C ALA A 25 13.51 27.86 1.73
N LYS A 26 12.81 27.18 2.63
CA LYS A 26 13.37 26.22 3.58
C LYS A 26 13.40 24.86 2.92
N ALA A 27 14.59 24.26 2.88
CA ALA A 27 14.76 22.89 2.45
C ALA A 27 14.48 21.95 3.63
N ILE A 28 13.58 21.00 3.44
CA ILE A 28 13.20 20.01 4.44
C ILE A 28 13.39 18.63 3.85
N LYS A 29 14.00 17.73 4.62
CA LYS A 29 14.06 16.32 4.27
C LYS A 29 12.83 15.60 4.81
N ILE A 30 12.05 15.00 3.92
CA ILE A 30 10.93 14.13 4.28
C ILE A 30 11.39 12.69 4.19
N VAL A 31 11.35 11.96 5.30
CA VAL A 31 11.75 10.54 5.38
C VAL A 31 10.49 9.67 5.48
N THR A 32 10.40 8.63 4.68
CA THR A 32 9.27 7.70 4.64
C THR A 32 9.75 6.27 4.78
N VAL A 33 9.46 5.68 5.93
CA VAL A 33 9.92 4.34 6.30
C VAL A 33 8.79 3.52 6.94
N THR A 34 8.88 2.20 6.85
CA THR A 34 8.04 1.30 7.64
C THR A 34 8.38 1.39 9.13
N GLU A 35 7.51 0.84 9.99
CA GLU A 35 7.80 0.70 11.44
C GLU A 35 9.10 -0.09 11.71
N GLU A 36 9.49 -0.96 10.76
CA GLU A 36 10.74 -1.75 10.79
C GLU A 36 11.95 -0.99 10.23
N GLY A 37 11.77 0.28 9.83
CA GLY A 37 12.83 1.14 9.30
C GLY A 37 13.18 0.91 7.82
N ARG A 38 12.35 0.18 7.05
CA ARG A 38 12.56 -0.02 5.61
C ARG A 38 12.10 1.21 4.84
N SER A 39 12.93 1.72 3.95
CA SER A 39 12.58 2.81 3.05
C SER A 39 11.41 2.45 2.15
N ILE A 40 10.47 3.37 1.97
CA ILE A 40 9.35 3.22 1.04
C ILE A 40 9.22 4.42 0.13
N THR A 41 8.57 4.20 -1.01
CA THR A 41 8.18 5.25 -1.94
C THR A 41 6.80 5.79 -1.55
N ALA A 42 6.71 7.11 -1.38
CA ALA A 42 5.46 7.75 -0.99
C ALA A 42 5.23 9.07 -1.74
N LYS A 43 3.97 9.33 -2.02
CA LYS A 43 3.43 10.59 -2.52
C LYS A 43 3.29 11.58 -1.37
N ILE A 44 4.06 12.67 -1.43
CA ILE A 44 4.02 13.72 -0.41
C ILE A 44 2.95 14.75 -0.77
N ARG A 45 2.09 15.07 0.20
CA ARG A 45 1.05 16.09 0.13
C ARG A 45 1.37 17.21 1.10
N ILE A 46 1.22 18.46 0.66
CA ILE A 46 1.50 19.65 1.47
C ILE A 46 0.26 20.51 1.48
N LYS A 47 -0.15 20.94 2.67
CA LYS A 47 -1.28 21.84 2.93
C LYS A 47 -0.77 23.07 3.67
N SER A 48 -0.99 24.25 3.10
CA SER A 48 -0.56 25.52 3.69
C SER A 48 -1.76 26.43 3.94
N TYR A 49 -1.91 26.97 5.14
CA TYR A 49 -2.89 28.03 5.42
C TYR A 49 -2.39 29.39 4.88
N PRO A 50 -3.25 30.27 4.34
CA PRO A 50 -4.73 30.24 4.27
C PRO A 50 -5.33 29.61 3.02
N ASP A 51 -4.53 29.02 2.13
CA ASP A 51 -4.98 28.46 0.85
C ASP A 51 -4.93 26.91 0.84
N PRO A 52 -5.80 26.22 1.62
CA PRO A 52 -5.83 24.77 1.68
C PRO A 52 -6.45 24.11 0.43
N GLU A 53 -7.09 24.89 -0.46
CA GLU A 53 -7.81 24.39 -1.63
C GLU A 53 -6.89 24.01 -2.80
N ASN A 54 -5.62 24.45 -2.78
CA ASN A 54 -4.59 23.91 -3.67
C ASN A 54 -4.07 22.59 -3.07
N ASP A 55 -4.85 21.51 -3.21
CA ASP A 55 -4.39 20.17 -2.87
C ASP A 55 -3.02 19.92 -3.50
N ALA A 56 -1.99 19.88 -2.65
CA ALA A 56 -0.69 19.25 -2.83
C ALA A 56 -0.06 19.33 -4.24
N TYR A 57 0.97 20.18 -4.41
CA TYR A 57 1.96 19.85 -5.44
C TYR A 57 2.63 18.52 -5.06
N VAL A 58 2.40 17.52 -5.89
CA VAL A 58 3.00 16.19 -5.78
C VAL A 58 4.47 16.32 -6.16
N LEU A 59 5.36 16.32 -5.16
CA LEU A 59 6.79 16.24 -5.43
C LEU A 59 7.13 14.78 -5.72
N ARG A 60 7.91 14.58 -6.79
CA ARG A 60 8.38 13.26 -7.20
C ARG A 60 9.06 12.56 -6.03
N SER A 61 8.67 11.31 -5.90
CA SER A 61 9.12 10.32 -4.94
C SER A 61 10.64 10.13 -4.99
N GLY A 62 11.25 10.08 -3.81
CA GLY A 62 12.57 9.48 -3.63
C GLY A 62 12.41 8.22 -2.78
N GLU A 63 13.30 7.25 -2.98
CA GLU A 63 13.29 6.02 -2.19
C GLU A 63 13.71 6.32 -0.76
N GLY A 64 12.78 6.22 0.19
CA GLY A 64 13.04 6.44 1.61
C GLY A 64 13.15 7.89 2.05
N PHE A 65 13.52 8.82 1.16
CA PHE A 65 13.43 10.25 1.45
C PHE A 65 13.28 11.12 0.20
N THR A 66 12.71 12.30 0.37
CA THR A 66 12.70 13.38 -0.62
C THR A 66 13.02 14.71 0.04
N VAL A 67 13.66 15.63 -0.69
CA VAL A 67 13.94 16.98 -0.19
C VAL A 67 12.99 17.95 -0.85
N ILE A 68 12.18 18.62 -0.03
CA ILE A 68 11.18 19.58 -0.48
C ILE A 68 11.65 21.00 -0.13
N SER A 69 11.19 21.98 -0.90
CA SER A 69 11.41 23.39 -0.62
C SER A 69 10.07 24.05 -0.32
N VAL A 70 9.92 24.61 0.87
CA VAL A 70 8.70 25.33 1.29
C VAL A 70 9.04 26.77 1.63
N ASP A 71 8.11 27.69 1.39
CA ASP A 71 8.34 29.12 1.68
C ASP A 71 8.48 29.39 3.19
N LYS A 72 7.75 28.63 4.01
CA LYS A 72 7.80 28.64 5.48
C LYS A 72 7.60 27.23 6.02
N CYS A 73 8.21 26.92 7.16
CA CYS A 73 8.00 25.67 7.88
C CYS A 73 7.61 25.99 9.32
N ASP A 74 6.32 26.19 9.53
CA ASP A 74 5.70 26.50 10.81
C ASP A 74 4.38 25.71 10.96
N ASP A 75 3.66 25.93 12.06
CA ASP A 75 2.42 25.22 12.39
C ASP A 75 1.28 25.42 11.38
N LEU A 76 1.42 26.33 10.40
CA LEU A 76 0.46 26.59 9.34
C LEU A 76 0.70 25.75 8.08
N VAL A 77 1.83 25.04 8.03
CA VAL A 77 2.17 24.09 6.97
C VAL A 77 2.07 22.68 7.52
N SER A 78 1.20 21.87 6.94
CA SER A 78 1.05 20.46 7.29
C SER A 78 1.40 19.57 6.11
N ILE A 79 2.02 18.44 6.40
CA ILE A 79 2.52 17.49 5.41
C ILE A 79 1.89 16.12 5.69
N SER A 80 1.46 15.45 4.64
CA SER A 80 0.98 14.07 4.67
C SER A 80 1.76 13.23 3.66
N ALA A 81 1.83 11.93 3.88
CA ALA A 81 2.48 10.98 2.98
C ALA A 81 1.54 9.80 2.73
N ILE A 82 1.38 9.42 1.46
CA ILE A 82 0.64 8.21 1.05
C ILE A 82 1.64 7.28 0.35
N SER A 83 1.69 6.00 0.74
CA SER A 83 2.50 5.01 0.03
C SER A 83 2.08 4.90 -1.43
N GLU A 84 3.05 4.87 -2.34
CA GLU A 84 2.77 4.54 -3.75
C GLU A 84 2.71 3.03 -3.97
N THR A 85 3.20 2.24 -3.01
CA THR A 85 3.15 0.77 -3.06
C THR A 85 1.85 0.26 -2.46
N ILE A 86 1.05 -0.42 -3.29
CA ILE A 86 -0.18 -1.09 -2.86
C ILE A 86 0.17 -2.17 -1.83
N GLY A 87 -0.55 -2.19 -0.70
CA GLY A 87 -0.33 -3.13 0.41
C GLY A 87 0.62 -2.62 1.50
N ILE A 88 1.19 -1.43 1.33
CA ILE A 88 1.81 -0.66 2.41
C ILE A 88 0.88 0.53 2.68
N ILE A 89 0.42 0.68 3.92
CA ILE A 89 -0.43 1.80 4.33
C ILE A 89 0.15 2.49 5.55
N ARG A 90 -0.22 3.75 5.75
CA ARG A 90 0.11 4.48 6.96
C ARG A 90 -0.91 4.16 8.05
N LYS A 91 -0.48 3.84 9.27
CA LYS A 91 -1.37 3.74 10.43
C LYS A 91 -1.85 5.14 10.78
N THR A 92 -3.05 5.49 10.33
CA THR A 92 -3.72 6.74 10.71
C THR A 92 -4.82 6.45 11.72
N GLY A 93 -5.01 7.34 12.69
CA GLY A 93 -6.01 7.18 13.77
C GLY A 93 -5.80 8.19 14.90
N ASP A 94 -6.50 8.01 16.02
CA ASP A 94 -6.48 8.96 17.16
C ASP A 94 -5.08 9.22 17.73
N SER A 95 -4.15 8.27 17.56
CA SER A 95 -2.76 8.36 18.05
C SER A 95 -1.76 8.85 17.02
N VAL A 96 -2.11 8.85 15.72
CA VAL A 96 -1.20 9.21 14.64
C VAL A 96 -1.96 10.01 13.57
N PRO A 97 -1.80 11.36 13.54
CA PRO A 97 -2.57 12.20 12.64
C PRO A 97 -2.15 12.04 11.18
N ASP A 98 -3.13 12.07 10.26
CA ASP A 98 -2.90 11.99 8.81
C ASP A 98 -2.03 13.14 8.27
N TRP A 99 -2.03 14.27 8.98
CA TRP A 99 -1.24 15.44 8.66
C TRP A 99 -0.31 15.78 9.82
N LEU A 100 0.99 15.82 9.56
CA LEU A 100 2.00 16.24 10.53
C LEU A 100 2.39 17.70 10.29
N PRO A 101 2.64 18.49 11.35
CA PRO A 101 3.16 19.85 11.18
C PRO A 101 4.55 19.81 10.54
N CYS A 102 4.85 20.83 9.74
CA CYS A 102 6.16 20.99 9.12
C CYS A 102 7.25 21.09 10.19
N THR A 103 8.32 20.30 10.05
CA THR A 103 9.46 20.29 11.00
C THR A 103 10.80 20.41 10.27
N GLU A 104 11.64 21.36 10.68
CA GLU A 104 13.03 21.51 10.19
C GLU A 104 14.03 20.76 11.10
N PRO A 105 15.12 20.20 10.54
CA PRO A 105 15.43 20.08 9.11
C PRO A 105 14.79 18.84 8.46
N GLU A 106 14.16 17.97 9.25
CA GLU A 106 13.65 16.67 8.83
C GLU A 106 12.29 16.38 9.45
N LEU A 107 11.37 15.86 8.63
CA LEU A 107 10.09 15.28 9.06
C LEU A 107 10.07 13.80 8.66
N THR A 108 9.83 12.93 9.63
CA THR A 108 9.82 11.47 9.42
C THR A 108 8.42 10.90 9.58
N PHE A 109 8.01 10.10 8.60
CA PHE A 109 6.86 9.22 8.66
C PHE A 109 7.38 7.78 8.81
N ASN A 110 7.26 7.22 10.01
CA ASN A 110 7.74 5.89 10.40
C ASN A 110 6.60 4.93 10.84
N ASP A 111 5.40 5.27 10.44
CA ASP A 111 4.13 4.66 10.80
C ASP A 111 3.50 3.86 9.65
N PHE A 112 4.31 3.56 8.62
CA PHE A 112 3.90 2.69 7.53
C PHE A 112 4.01 1.22 7.91
N VAL A 113 2.99 0.46 7.54
CA VAL A 113 2.90 -0.96 7.83
C VAL A 113 2.50 -1.74 6.59
N ILE A 114 3.05 -2.95 6.50
CA ILE A 114 2.63 -3.95 5.53
C ILE A 114 1.31 -4.50 6.02
N VAL A 115 0.27 -4.37 5.21
CA VAL A 115 -1.03 -4.94 5.56
C VAL A 115 -0.97 -6.43 5.28
N PRO A 116 -1.42 -7.30 6.20
CA PRO A 116 -1.53 -8.72 5.90
C PRO A 116 -2.69 -8.87 4.91
N LEU A 117 -2.36 -9.02 3.63
CA LEU A 117 -3.34 -8.83 2.56
C LEU A 117 -4.38 -9.94 2.50
N THR A 118 -4.08 -11.13 3.05
CA THR A 118 -5.09 -12.18 3.27
C THR A 118 -6.20 -11.77 4.25
N LEU A 119 -6.01 -10.72 5.08
CA LEU A 119 -7.02 -10.19 6.01
C LEU A 119 -7.77 -8.97 5.55
N SER A 120 -7.14 -8.13 4.71
CA SER A 120 -7.77 -6.90 4.21
C SER A 120 -9.13 -7.21 3.57
N ILE A 121 -9.32 -8.46 3.17
CA ILE A 121 -10.47 -9.06 2.48
C ILE A 121 -11.60 -9.44 3.45
N SER A 122 -11.37 -9.36 4.76
CA SER A 122 -12.44 -9.30 5.76
C SER A 122 -13.19 -7.97 5.70
N ASN A 123 -12.64 -6.94 5.02
CA ASN A 123 -13.37 -5.74 4.67
C ASN A 123 -14.58 -6.14 3.78
N PRO A 124 -15.81 -5.81 4.20
CA PRO A 124 -17.02 -6.11 3.44
C PRO A 124 -16.97 -5.72 1.96
N GLU A 125 -16.17 -4.70 1.60
CA GLU A 125 -15.96 -4.24 0.23
C GLU A 125 -15.39 -5.31 -0.70
N PHE A 126 -14.51 -6.19 -0.22
CA PHE A 126 -13.98 -7.28 -1.05
C PHE A 126 -15.01 -8.39 -1.30
N LYS A 127 -16.15 -8.39 -0.61
CA LYS A 127 -17.29 -9.27 -0.97
C LYS A 127 -18.18 -8.62 -2.04
N GLN A 128 -17.95 -7.35 -2.35
CA GLN A 128 -18.76 -6.60 -3.31
C GLN A 128 -18.22 -6.80 -4.72
N THR A 129 -19.11 -7.20 -5.62
CA THR A 129 -18.85 -7.28 -7.06
C THR A 129 -18.31 -5.96 -7.63
N GLU A 130 -18.73 -4.83 -7.07
CA GLU A 130 -18.27 -3.50 -7.49
C GLU A 130 -16.78 -3.27 -7.22
N PHE A 131 -16.27 -3.69 -6.06
CA PHE A 131 -14.85 -3.61 -5.74
C PHE A 131 -14.02 -4.36 -6.78
N TRP A 132 -14.36 -5.64 -7.04
CA TRP A 132 -13.65 -6.43 -8.03
C TRP A 132 -13.84 -5.91 -9.45
N SER A 133 -14.97 -5.29 -9.76
CA SER A 133 -15.19 -4.68 -11.09
C SER A 133 -14.32 -3.46 -11.29
N LYS A 134 -14.06 -2.69 -10.23
CA LYS A 134 -13.15 -1.54 -10.26
C LYS A 134 -11.68 -1.96 -10.21
N THR A 135 -11.38 -3.00 -9.44
CA THR A 135 -10.03 -3.54 -9.26
C THR A 135 -9.62 -4.34 -10.49
N LEU A 136 -10.32 -5.40 -10.88
CA LEU A 136 -9.95 -6.27 -12.02
C LEU A 136 -10.52 -5.84 -13.37
N GLY A 137 -11.34 -4.78 -13.42
CA GLY A 137 -12.07 -4.35 -14.61
C GLY A 137 -13.45 -5.02 -14.74
N LYS A 138 -14.41 -4.29 -15.34
CA LYS A 138 -15.80 -4.75 -15.47
C LYS A 138 -15.91 -6.05 -16.30
N ALA A 139 -15.12 -6.16 -17.37
CA ALA A 139 -15.12 -7.33 -18.23
C ALA A 139 -14.59 -8.61 -17.55
N ALA A 140 -13.69 -8.48 -16.56
CA ALA A 140 -13.20 -9.61 -15.78
C ALA A 140 -14.30 -10.21 -14.91
N VAL A 141 -15.06 -9.35 -14.23
CA VAL A 141 -16.16 -9.76 -13.35
C VAL A 141 -17.37 -10.28 -14.14
N GLU A 142 -17.66 -9.72 -15.32
CA GLU A 142 -18.75 -10.24 -16.16
C GLU A 142 -18.46 -11.64 -16.72
N MET A 143 -17.19 -11.99 -16.95
CA MET A 143 -16.80 -13.29 -17.48
C MET A 143 -16.66 -14.37 -16.40
N SER A 144 -16.20 -13.99 -15.21
CA SER A 144 -16.14 -14.86 -14.04
C SER A 144 -16.92 -14.23 -12.88
N PRO A 145 -18.27 -14.18 -12.95
CA PRO A 145 -19.11 -13.50 -11.96
C PRO A 145 -19.00 -14.11 -10.56
N GLU A 146 -18.59 -15.37 -10.46
CA GLU A 146 -18.36 -16.06 -9.20
C GLU A 146 -16.99 -15.75 -8.58
N LEU A 147 -16.05 -15.14 -9.31
CA LEU A 147 -14.68 -14.88 -8.84
C LEU A 147 -14.63 -14.10 -7.49
N PRO A 148 -15.37 -12.99 -7.31
CA PRO A 148 -15.44 -12.30 -6.01
C PRO A 148 -15.85 -13.21 -4.86
N ARG A 149 -16.85 -14.05 -5.11
CA ARG A 149 -17.40 -14.97 -4.11
C ARG A 149 -16.45 -16.12 -3.83
N ASP A 150 -15.85 -16.69 -4.86
CA ASP A 150 -14.87 -17.77 -4.76
C ASP A 150 -13.65 -17.37 -3.92
N ILE A 151 -13.16 -16.15 -4.12
CA ILE A 151 -12.08 -15.57 -3.34
C ILE A 151 -12.54 -15.39 -1.89
N ALA A 152 -13.66 -14.71 -1.67
CA ALA A 152 -14.19 -14.46 -0.33
C ALA A 152 -14.47 -15.76 0.47
N ASP A 153 -15.04 -16.78 -0.17
CA ASP A 153 -15.34 -18.07 0.44
C ASP A 153 -14.05 -18.84 0.77
N ALA A 154 -13.06 -18.83 -0.13
CA ALA A 154 -11.76 -19.45 0.11
C ALA A 154 -11.05 -18.84 1.34
N PHE A 155 -11.16 -17.53 1.54
CA PHE A 155 -10.65 -16.84 2.73
C PHE A 155 -11.39 -17.25 4.00
N ALA A 156 -12.73 -17.22 3.98
CA ALA A 156 -13.54 -17.62 5.13
C ALA A 156 -13.23 -19.05 5.58
N GLN A 157 -12.92 -19.93 4.63
CA GLN A 157 -12.62 -21.35 4.86
C GLN A 157 -11.14 -21.64 5.08
N ARG A 158 -10.26 -20.62 5.04
CA ARG A 158 -8.80 -20.77 5.14
C ARG A 158 -8.21 -21.72 4.09
N GLU A 159 -8.80 -21.71 2.90
CA GLU A 159 -8.35 -22.48 1.73
C GLU A 159 -7.15 -21.80 1.05
N TYR A 160 -6.04 -21.72 1.79
CA TYR A 160 -4.83 -21.00 1.41
C TYR A 160 -4.24 -21.44 0.06
N GLY A 161 -4.32 -22.73 -0.28
CA GLY A 161 -3.91 -23.23 -1.59
C GLY A 161 -4.79 -22.70 -2.71
N LYS A 162 -6.11 -22.58 -2.48
CA LYS A 162 -7.03 -22.01 -3.47
C LYS A 162 -6.77 -20.53 -3.70
N ILE A 163 -6.60 -19.76 -2.62
CA ILE A 163 -6.25 -18.34 -2.69
C ILE A 163 -4.95 -18.13 -3.47
N SER A 164 -3.90 -18.88 -3.13
CA SER A 164 -2.60 -18.75 -3.78
C SER A 164 -2.66 -19.03 -5.28
N ILE A 165 -3.46 -20.03 -5.68
CA ILE A 165 -3.68 -20.35 -7.10
C ILE A 165 -4.43 -19.23 -7.82
N ILE A 166 -5.55 -18.78 -7.27
CA ILE A 166 -6.37 -17.73 -7.91
C ILE A 166 -5.54 -16.46 -8.08
N ALA A 167 -4.83 -16.04 -7.03
CA ALA A 167 -3.99 -14.86 -7.06
C ALA A 167 -2.85 -14.97 -8.08
N THR A 168 -2.20 -16.14 -8.20
CA THR A 168 -1.13 -16.38 -9.20
C THR A 168 -1.66 -16.31 -10.63
N GLU A 169 -2.86 -16.84 -10.90
CA GLU A 169 -3.43 -16.79 -12.25
C GLU A 169 -3.87 -15.37 -12.62
N LEU A 170 -4.48 -14.63 -11.69
CA LEU A 170 -4.80 -13.22 -11.90
C LEU A 170 -3.54 -12.38 -12.10
N GLU A 171 -2.51 -12.58 -11.26
CA GLU A 171 -1.22 -11.89 -11.34
C GLU A 171 -0.63 -11.96 -12.75
N LYS A 172 -0.60 -13.16 -13.32
CA LYS A 172 -0.09 -13.40 -14.66
C LYS A 172 -0.85 -12.57 -15.71
N SER A 173 -2.18 -12.62 -15.70
CA SER A 173 -3.00 -11.86 -16.66
C SER A 173 -2.85 -10.34 -16.51
N ILE A 174 -2.81 -9.84 -15.26
CA ILE A 174 -2.62 -8.40 -14.98
C ILE A 174 -1.22 -7.94 -15.42
N ARG A 175 -0.19 -8.76 -15.19
CA ARG A 175 1.18 -8.48 -15.64
C ARG A 175 1.28 -8.42 -17.17
N GLU A 176 0.64 -9.34 -17.87
CA GLU A 176 0.59 -9.37 -19.35
C GLU A 176 -0.10 -8.12 -19.93
N ALA A 177 -1.00 -7.49 -19.18
CA ALA A 177 -1.65 -6.23 -19.54
C ALA A 177 -0.82 -4.96 -19.20
N GLY A 178 0.39 -5.13 -18.66
CA GLY A 178 1.31 -4.01 -18.36
C GLY A 178 1.05 -3.32 -17.02
N LYS A 179 0.19 -3.88 -16.16
CA LYS A 179 -0.17 -3.37 -14.83
C LYS A 179 0.74 -3.97 -13.76
N VAL A 180 1.98 -3.48 -13.69
CA VAL A 180 3.06 -4.14 -12.93
C VAL A 180 2.83 -4.09 -11.42
N ASP A 181 2.40 -2.95 -10.88
CA ASP A 181 2.24 -2.77 -9.44
C ASP A 181 1.09 -3.63 -8.90
N GLU A 182 0.04 -3.77 -9.71
CA GLU A 182 -1.15 -4.52 -9.31
C GLU A 182 -0.95 -6.03 -9.49
N ALA A 183 -0.14 -6.43 -10.47
CA ALA A 183 0.42 -7.77 -10.53
C ALA A 183 1.29 -8.08 -9.30
N ASN A 184 2.18 -7.16 -8.89
CA ASN A 184 3.01 -7.34 -7.69
C ASN A 184 2.16 -7.46 -6.42
N PHE A 185 1.04 -6.75 -6.35
CA PHE A 185 0.05 -6.89 -5.28
C PHE A 185 -0.56 -8.30 -5.27
N LEU A 186 -1.06 -8.80 -6.41
CA LEU A 186 -1.61 -10.16 -6.49
C LEU A 186 -0.56 -11.24 -6.17
N TYR A 187 0.68 -11.03 -6.60
CA TYR A 187 1.81 -11.88 -6.25
C TYR A 187 2.01 -11.95 -4.72
N SER A 188 1.91 -10.81 -4.03
CA SER A 188 2.05 -10.77 -2.58
C SER A 188 0.92 -11.49 -1.85
N ILE A 189 -0.33 -11.45 -2.37
CA ILE A 189 -1.45 -12.25 -1.85
C ILE A 189 -1.14 -13.74 -2.01
N ALA A 190 -0.59 -14.16 -3.14
CA ALA A 190 -0.21 -15.55 -3.37
C ALA A 190 0.87 -16.01 -2.39
N LEU A 191 1.91 -15.18 -2.16
CA LEU A 191 2.96 -15.47 -1.18
C LEU A 191 2.41 -15.58 0.24
N ASP A 192 1.61 -14.60 0.68
CA ASP A 192 1.02 -14.57 2.03
C ASP A 192 0.14 -15.80 2.27
N ALA A 193 -0.77 -16.10 1.34
CA ALA A 193 -1.64 -17.27 1.42
C ALA A 193 -0.83 -18.58 1.44
N GLY A 194 0.09 -18.76 0.50
CA GLY A 194 0.94 -19.93 0.43
C GLY A 194 1.72 -20.16 1.73
N ALA A 195 2.33 -19.11 2.28
CA ALA A 195 3.11 -19.17 3.51
C ALA A 195 2.23 -19.58 4.69
N ARG A 196 1.08 -18.95 4.86
CA ARG A 196 0.12 -19.30 5.91
C ARG A 196 -0.37 -20.74 5.78
N GLY A 197 -0.63 -21.21 4.57
CA GLY A 197 -1.00 -22.60 4.29
C GLY A 197 0.09 -23.57 4.73
N VAL A 198 1.36 -23.26 4.45
CA VAL A 198 2.50 -24.07 4.90
C VAL A 198 2.63 -24.06 6.42
N LEU A 199 2.64 -22.90 7.05
CA LEU A 199 2.81 -22.77 8.50
C LEU A 199 1.66 -23.47 9.24
N MET A 200 0.43 -23.34 8.75
CA MET A 200 -0.73 -24.07 9.29
C MET A 200 -0.58 -25.59 9.11
N SER A 201 -0.11 -26.04 7.94
CA SER A 201 0.14 -27.47 7.69
C SER A 201 1.27 -28.04 8.56
N ALA A 202 2.20 -27.18 9.00
CA ALA A 202 3.24 -27.51 9.95
C ALA A 202 2.76 -27.49 11.43
N GLY A 203 1.46 -27.24 11.66
CA GLY A 203 0.87 -27.19 13.00
C GLY A 203 1.17 -25.90 13.77
N GLN A 204 1.71 -24.87 13.11
CA GLN A 204 1.91 -23.58 13.74
C GLN A 204 0.59 -22.81 13.82
N ASN A 205 0.39 -22.11 14.94
CA ASN A 205 -0.76 -21.22 15.08
C ASN A 205 -0.49 -19.95 14.26
N VAL A 206 -1.03 -19.91 13.05
CA VAL A 206 -0.95 -18.75 12.18
C VAL A 206 -2.06 -17.81 12.60
N ASP A 207 -1.70 -16.70 13.27
CA ASP A 207 -2.64 -15.61 13.47
C ASP A 207 -2.98 -15.04 12.09
N PRO A 208 -4.24 -15.18 11.62
CA PRO A 208 -4.61 -14.61 10.34
C PRO A 208 -4.34 -13.10 10.36
N THR A 209 -4.41 -12.44 11.53
CA THR A 209 -4.41 -10.98 11.70
C THR A 209 -3.06 -10.26 11.59
N MET A 210 -1.96 -10.99 11.51
CA MET A 210 -0.60 -10.40 11.54
C MET A 210 0.18 -10.62 10.24
N ALA A 211 0.93 -9.62 9.76
CA ALA A 211 1.68 -9.63 8.49
C ALA A 211 3.07 -10.28 8.64
N ASP A 212 3.20 -11.27 9.53
CA ASP A 212 4.53 -11.72 9.93
C ASP A 212 5.23 -12.60 8.90
N VAL A 213 4.61 -12.86 7.73
CA VAL A 213 5.16 -13.77 6.72
C VAL A 213 5.87 -13.08 5.55
N LEU A 214 5.63 -11.78 5.37
CA LEU A 214 6.18 -10.99 4.27
C LEU A 214 7.13 -9.90 4.78
N GLU A 215 8.10 -9.54 3.94
CA GLU A 215 8.86 -8.30 4.02
C GLU A 215 8.82 -7.58 2.67
N TYR A 216 8.99 -6.25 2.68
CA TYR A 216 9.12 -5.48 1.45
C TYR A 216 10.60 -5.32 1.10
N SER A 217 10.97 -5.77 -0.10
CA SER A 217 12.32 -5.62 -0.64
C SER A 217 12.41 -4.34 -1.47
N THR A 218 13.27 -3.44 -1.04
CA THR A 218 13.61 -2.20 -1.74
C THR A 218 14.32 -2.48 -3.06
N ASP A 219 15.21 -3.47 -3.10
CA ASP A 219 16.00 -3.80 -4.30
C ASP A 219 15.15 -4.35 -5.46
N SER A 220 14.10 -5.10 -5.12
CA SER A 220 13.21 -5.74 -6.10
C SER A 220 11.85 -5.04 -6.21
N HIS A 221 11.63 -3.97 -5.44
CA HIS A 221 10.38 -3.22 -5.34
C HIS A 221 9.13 -4.11 -5.22
N ARG A 222 9.22 -5.17 -4.42
CA ARG A 222 8.15 -6.16 -4.25
C ARG A 222 8.16 -6.79 -2.86
N PHE A 223 7.05 -7.40 -2.50
CA PHE A 223 6.97 -8.25 -1.32
C PHE A 223 7.67 -9.58 -1.55
N GLU A 224 8.37 -10.04 -0.53
CA GLU A 224 9.05 -11.33 -0.50
C GLU A 224 8.76 -12.04 0.82
N LEU A 225 8.95 -13.37 0.85
CA LEU A 225 8.89 -14.11 2.10
C LEU A 225 10.07 -13.72 2.98
N LYS A 226 9.82 -13.51 4.27
CA LYS A 226 10.88 -13.42 5.29
C LYS A 226 11.75 -14.68 5.26
N ALA A 227 13.01 -14.53 5.65
CA ALA A 227 14.01 -15.60 5.53
C ALA A 227 13.61 -16.89 6.27
N ASP A 228 13.13 -16.77 7.49
CA ASP A 228 12.66 -17.88 8.34
C ASP A 228 11.41 -18.57 7.77
N VAL A 229 10.47 -17.79 7.23
CA VAL A 229 9.27 -18.30 6.57
C VAL A 229 9.64 -19.04 5.28
N ARG A 230 10.59 -18.51 4.52
CA ARG A 230 11.14 -19.15 3.33
C ARG A 230 11.78 -20.50 3.66
N GLU A 231 12.53 -20.59 4.76
CA GLU A 231 13.06 -21.85 5.26
C GLU A 231 11.95 -22.84 5.62
N ALA A 232 10.88 -22.39 6.29
CA ALA A 232 9.73 -23.24 6.61
C ALA A 232 9.04 -23.80 5.34
N VAL A 233 8.93 -23.00 4.27
CA VAL A 233 8.43 -23.44 2.96
C VAL A 233 9.33 -24.50 2.33
N GLN A 234 10.65 -24.30 2.36
CA GLN A 234 11.61 -25.29 1.85
C GLN A 234 11.48 -26.62 2.60
N ASP A 235 11.40 -26.56 3.93
CA ASP A 235 11.24 -27.71 4.79
C ASP A 235 9.95 -28.48 4.49
N TYR A 236 8.84 -27.76 4.33
CA TYR A 236 7.57 -28.35 3.94
C TYR A 236 7.67 -29.06 2.60
N GLN A 237 8.29 -28.43 1.60
CA GLN A 237 8.45 -28.96 0.26
C GLN A 237 9.28 -30.25 0.23
N ILE A 238 10.34 -30.32 1.02
CA ILE A 238 11.16 -31.53 1.14
C ILE A 238 10.37 -32.64 1.85
N LYS A 239 9.74 -32.32 2.99
CA LYS A 239 9.09 -33.33 3.86
C LYS A 239 7.79 -33.87 3.26
N ASN A 240 6.98 -33.01 2.65
CA ASN A 240 5.62 -33.35 2.22
C ASN A 240 5.50 -33.57 0.71
N LEU A 241 6.33 -32.92 -0.11
CA LEU A 241 6.29 -33.05 -1.57
C LEU A 241 7.45 -33.90 -2.11
N GLY A 242 8.43 -34.24 -1.28
CA GLY A 242 9.58 -35.06 -1.69
C GLY A 242 10.54 -34.33 -2.63
N LEU A 243 10.55 -32.99 -2.62
CA LEU A 243 11.50 -32.23 -3.44
C LEU A 243 12.94 -32.44 -2.97
N ALA A 244 13.87 -32.59 -3.92
CA ALA A 244 15.30 -32.69 -3.64
C ALA A 244 15.84 -31.39 -3.01
N LYS A 245 16.82 -31.49 -2.11
CA LYS A 245 17.40 -30.36 -1.36
C LYS A 245 18.05 -29.30 -2.26
N GLU A 246 18.44 -29.68 -3.46
CA GLU A 246 19.07 -28.85 -4.48
C GLU A 246 18.07 -28.35 -5.55
N SER A 247 16.77 -28.60 -5.37
CA SER A 247 15.75 -28.19 -6.33
C SER A 247 15.63 -26.67 -6.39
N LYS A 248 15.64 -26.12 -7.62
CA LYS A 248 15.41 -24.68 -7.87
C LYS A 248 13.98 -24.20 -7.54
N ALA A 249 13.08 -25.14 -7.25
CA ALA A 249 11.71 -24.89 -6.82
C ALA A 249 11.61 -24.62 -5.31
N LEU A 250 12.64 -24.93 -4.53
CA LEU A 250 12.63 -24.75 -3.08
C LEU A 250 12.44 -23.29 -2.70
N GLY A 251 11.58 -23.07 -1.70
CA GLY A 251 11.24 -21.74 -1.17
C GLY A 251 10.34 -20.92 -2.08
N LYS A 252 9.79 -21.51 -3.14
CA LYS A 252 8.84 -20.88 -4.07
C LYS A 252 7.50 -21.60 -4.04
N PHE A 253 6.40 -20.88 -4.13
CA PHE A 253 5.09 -21.49 -4.31
C PHE A 253 4.87 -21.94 -5.75
N THR A 254 5.42 -23.11 -6.08
CA THR A 254 5.08 -23.79 -7.33
C THR A 254 3.64 -24.27 -7.33
N TRP A 255 3.11 -24.57 -8.51
CA TRP A 255 1.79 -25.21 -8.66
C TRP A 255 1.61 -26.44 -7.78
N GLU A 256 2.63 -27.29 -7.72
CA GLU A 256 2.64 -28.48 -6.85
C GLU A 256 2.50 -28.09 -5.37
N THR A 257 3.24 -27.07 -4.94
CA THR A 257 3.16 -26.56 -3.57
C THR A 257 1.76 -26.02 -3.29
N MET A 258 1.23 -25.12 -4.14
CA MET A 258 -0.09 -24.55 -3.92
C MET A 258 -1.21 -25.60 -3.92
N LYS A 259 -1.09 -26.63 -4.78
CA LYS A 259 -2.04 -27.76 -4.87
C LYS A 259 -2.07 -28.63 -3.61
N SER A 260 -0.93 -28.76 -2.94
CA SER A 260 -0.81 -29.55 -1.71
C SER A 260 -1.40 -28.87 -0.46
N LEU A 261 -1.63 -27.56 -0.54
CA LEU A 261 -2.19 -26.76 0.55
C LEU A 261 -3.73 -26.86 0.58
N PRO A 262 -4.36 -26.55 1.73
CA PRO A 262 -5.81 -26.59 1.89
C PRO A 262 -6.58 -25.86 0.78
N GLY A 263 -7.60 -26.52 0.23
CA GLY A 263 -8.41 -26.04 -0.91
C GLY A 263 -7.73 -26.10 -2.28
N GLY A 264 -6.39 -26.14 -2.34
CA GLY A 264 -5.64 -26.10 -3.60
C GLY A 264 -5.94 -27.27 -4.54
N GLY A 265 -6.10 -28.49 -4.00
CA GLY A 265 -6.40 -29.71 -4.75
C GLY A 265 -7.62 -29.58 -5.67
N ASN A 266 -8.63 -28.81 -5.26
CA ASN A 266 -9.93 -28.69 -5.95
C ASN A 266 -9.95 -27.62 -7.06
N VAL A 267 -8.90 -26.82 -7.20
CA VAL A 267 -8.91 -25.65 -8.10
C VAL A 267 -8.55 -26.00 -9.54
N TYR A 268 -9.28 -25.49 -10.53
CA TYR A 268 -8.91 -25.66 -11.93
C TYR A 268 -8.38 -24.34 -12.51
N ALA A 269 -7.07 -24.25 -12.74
CA ALA A 269 -6.34 -23.02 -13.11
C ALA A 269 -7.00 -22.19 -14.23
N PRO A 270 -7.43 -22.80 -15.36
CA PRO A 270 -7.98 -22.03 -16.48
C PRO A 270 -9.28 -21.27 -16.18
N GLN A 271 -9.94 -21.51 -15.03
CA GLN A 271 -11.13 -20.75 -14.62
C GLN A 271 -10.83 -19.31 -14.19
N TYR A 272 -9.58 -19.01 -13.86
CA TYR A 272 -9.20 -17.76 -13.19
C TYR A 272 -8.33 -16.84 -14.05
N GLN A 273 -8.16 -17.16 -15.34
CA GLN A 273 -7.41 -16.33 -16.28
C GLN A 273 -8.27 -15.19 -16.82
N LEU A 274 -7.73 -13.96 -16.80
CA LEU A 274 -8.40 -12.82 -17.41
C LEU A 274 -7.99 -12.69 -18.89
N PRO A 275 -8.92 -12.30 -19.79
CA PRO A 275 -8.57 -11.90 -21.14
C PRO A 275 -7.64 -10.68 -21.11
N PRO A 276 -6.70 -10.57 -22.06
CA PRO A 276 -5.71 -9.48 -22.09
C PRO A 276 -6.32 -8.07 -22.00
N ARG A 277 -7.48 -7.85 -22.63
CA ARG A 277 -8.17 -6.55 -22.65
C ARG A 277 -8.98 -6.25 -21.39
N SER A 278 -9.38 -7.26 -20.63
CA SER A 278 -10.17 -7.06 -19.40
C SER A 278 -9.31 -6.50 -18.27
N ALA A 279 -8.02 -6.78 -18.29
CA ALA A 279 -7.03 -6.32 -17.32
C ALA A 279 -6.54 -4.88 -17.55
N GLU A 280 -6.83 -4.28 -18.72
CA GLU A 280 -6.44 -2.89 -19.04
C GLU A 280 -7.17 -1.86 -18.15
N ASP A 281 -8.40 -2.18 -17.74
CA ASP A 281 -9.27 -1.33 -16.89
C ASP A 281 -8.93 -1.42 -15.39
N PHE A 282 -7.85 -2.11 -15.00
CA PHE A 282 -7.45 -2.23 -13.60
C PHE A 282 -7.13 -0.85 -13.00
N ASN A 283 -7.78 -0.49 -11.88
CA ASN A 283 -7.48 0.70 -11.09
C ASN A 283 -6.99 0.35 -9.67
N GLY A 284 -5.68 0.44 -9.45
CA GLY A 284 -5.05 0.21 -8.15
C GLY A 284 -5.24 1.31 -7.10
N GLU A 285 -5.76 2.49 -7.43
CA GLU A 285 -5.96 3.58 -6.46
C GLU A 285 -6.94 3.20 -5.35
N ILE A 286 -7.95 2.38 -5.66
CA ILE A 286 -8.92 1.89 -4.65
C ILE A 286 -8.23 1.02 -3.59
N LEU A 287 -7.17 0.31 -3.99
CA LEU A 287 -6.39 -0.52 -3.07
C LEU A 287 -5.50 0.32 -2.14
N GLN A 288 -5.25 1.60 -2.45
CA GLN A 288 -4.51 2.52 -1.59
C GLN A 288 -5.40 3.10 -0.47
N GLY A 289 -6.73 3.04 -0.63
CA GLY A 289 -7.70 3.45 0.39
C GLY A 289 -8.07 2.36 1.39
N LEU A 290 -7.39 1.21 1.35
CA LEU A 290 -7.64 0.11 2.28
C LEU A 290 -7.25 0.52 3.71
N GLU A 291 -8.24 0.69 4.57
CA GLU A 291 -8.02 0.85 6.00
C GLU A 291 -7.62 -0.50 6.62
N GLN A 292 -6.86 -0.48 7.72
CA GLN A 292 -6.72 -1.69 8.53
C GLN A 292 -8.10 -2.14 8.99
N PRO A 293 -8.41 -3.44 8.98
CA PRO A 293 -9.63 -3.93 9.58
C PRO A 293 -9.70 -3.46 11.04
N GLN A 294 -10.74 -2.68 11.37
CA GLN A 294 -10.99 -2.23 12.74
C GLN A 294 -11.46 -3.43 13.56
N TYR A 295 -10.71 -3.77 14.62
CA TYR A 295 -11.05 -4.83 15.57
C TYR A 295 -11.12 -4.29 17.00
#